data_AF-A0A7I7MB25-F1
#
_entry.id   AF-A0A7I7MB25-F1
#
_cell.length_a   1.000
_cell.length_b   1.000
_cell.length_c   1.000
_cell.angle_alpha   90.00
_cell.angle_beta   90.00
_cell.angle_gamma   90.00
#
_symmetry.space_group_name_H-M   'P 1'
#
loop_
_entity.id
_entity.type
_entity.pdbx_description
1 polymer ?
#
loop_
_entity_poly.entity_id
_entity_poly.type
_entity_poly.pdbx_seq_one_letter_code
_entity_poly.pdbx_strand_id
1 'polypeptide(L)'
;MPDNAFDPSSLEVPKAADLRRAVEAVLLYRDQDISGVGMVLDEAAAEHRTTHVVAALLFLLNRELDQQARFHGEDAVVGALRTMIAAVAATEEDD
;
A
#
# COMPACT_ATOMS: atom_id res chain seq x y z
N MET A 1 1.31 31.01 -6.90
CA MET A 1 0.84 29.68 -6.46
C MET A 1 1.22 28.74 -7.59
N PRO A 2 2.21 27.84 -7.45
CA PRO A 2 2.41 26.85 -8.50
C PRO A 2 1.31 25.80 -8.40
N ASP A 3 0.77 25.40 -9.56
CA ASP A 3 -0.11 24.25 -9.72
C ASP A 3 0.61 23.00 -9.21
N ASN A 4 0.27 22.53 -8.01
CA ASN A 4 0.67 21.22 -7.51
C ASN A 4 -0.21 20.12 -8.14
N ALA A 5 -0.40 20.17 -9.46
CA ALA A 5 -1.09 19.11 -10.17
C ALA A 5 -0.22 17.85 -10.10
N PHE A 6 -0.73 16.81 -9.45
CA PHE A 6 -0.11 15.49 -9.44
C PHE A 6 0.04 15.02 -10.88
N ASP A 7 1.27 14.92 -11.37
CA ASP A 7 1.58 14.37 -12.69
C ASP A 7 1.87 12.87 -12.56
N PRO A 8 0.92 11.98 -12.94
CA PRO A 8 1.13 10.54 -12.85
C PRO A 8 2.24 10.02 -13.79
N SER A 9 2.65 10.80 -14.80
CA SER A 9 3.77 10.46 -15.68
C SER A 9 5.15 10.74 -15.06
N SER A 10 5.18 11.54 -13.99
CA SER A 10 6.39 11.83 -13.20
C SER A 10 6.70 10.76 -12.14
N LEU A 11 5.78 9.83 -11.89
CA LEU A 11 6.02 8.68 -11.02
C LEU A 11 7.01 7.73 -11.71
N GLU A 12 8.26 7.73 -11.26
CA GLU A 12 9.19 6.68 -11.67
C GLU A 12 8.59 5.32 -11.29
N VAL A 13 8.75 4.33 -12.19
CA VAL A 13 8.31 2.97 -11.92
C VAL A 13 9.03 2.44 -10.66
N PRO A 14 8.34 1.77 -9.73
CA PRO A 14 8.98 1.11 -8.59
C PRO A 14 10.09 0.17 -9.08
N LYS A 15 11.27 0.28 -8.48
CA LYS A 15 12.41 -0.60 -8.74
C LYS A 15 12.24 -1.87 -7.88
N ALA A 16 13.04 -2.88 -8.18
CA ALA A 16 13.05 -4.13 -7.40
C ALA A 16 13.41 -3.92 -5.92
N ALA A 17 14.14 -2.86 -5.58
CA ALA A 17 14.42 -2.49 -4.19
C ALA A 17 13.17 -2.03 -3.45
N ASP A 18 12.31 -1.22 -4.08
CA ASP A 18 11.07 -0.75 -3.46
C ASP A 18 10.08 -1.90 -3.28
N LEU A 19 10.00 -2.82 -4.25
CA LEU A 19 9.21 -4.05 -4.10
C LEU A 19 9.69 -4.90 -2.93
N ARG A 20 11.01 -5.06 -2.77
CA ARG A 20 11.57 -5.81 -1.62
C ARG A 20 11.22 -5.16 -0.30
N ARG A 21 11.40 -3.83 -0.18
CA ARG A 21 11.02 -3.06 1.01
C ARG A 21 9.52 -3.15 1.31
N ALA A 22 8.68 -3.06 0.29
CA ALA A 22 7.23 -3.23 0.44
C ALA A 22 6.88 -4.64 0.98
N VAL A 23 7.47 -5.70 0.44
CA VAL A 23 7.26 -7.07 0.95
C VAL A 23 7.76 -7.21 2.38
N GLU A 24 8.94 -6.67 2.69
CA GLU A 24 9.51 -6.70 4.03
C GLU A 24 8.63 -5.98 5.05
N ALA A 25 8.12 -4.78 4.71
CA ALA A 25 7.19 -4.05 5.56
C ALA A 25 5.90 -4.86 5.84
N VAL A 26 5.36 -5.57 4.84
CA VAL A 26 4.18 -6.44 5.04
C VAL A 26 4.49 -7.61 5.96
N LEU A 27 5.66 -8.24 5.83
CA LEU A 27 6.07 -9.34 6.70
C LEU A 27 6.26 -8.87 8.15
N LEU A 28 6.94 -7.74 8.36
CA LEU A 28 7.15 -7.16 9.68
C LEU A 28 5.82 -6.75 10.34
N TYR A 29 4.91 -6.13 9.58
CA TYR A 29 3.58 -5.80 10.08
C TYR A 29 2.79 -7.05 10.52
N ARG A 30 2.87 -8.13 9.72
CA ARG A 30 2.23 -9.41 10.07
C ARG A 30 2.79 -10.00 11.36
N ASP A 31 4.07 -9.82 11.62
CA ASP A 31 4.75 -10.25 12.84
C ASP A 31 4.55 -9.27 14.02
N GLN A 32 3.70 -8.25 13.85
CA GLN A 32 3.43 -7.17 14.81
C GLN A 32 4.66 -6.33 15.17
N ASP A 33 5.71 -6.36 14.34
CA ASP A 33 6.92 -5.56 14.51
C ASP A 33 6.76 -4.18 13.85
N ILE A 34 6.03 -3.29 14.53
CA ILE A 34 5.80 -1.92 14.07
C ILE A 34 7.11 -1.11 14.01
N SER A 35 8.07 -1.40 14.89
CA SER A 35 9.38 -0.75 14.87
C SER A 35 10.15 -1.09 13.60
N GLY A 36 10.14 -2.36 13.20
CA GLY A 36 10.75 -2.81 11.95
C GLY A 36 10.10 -2.16 10.73
N VAL A 37 8.77 -2.04 10.72
CA VAL A 37 8.07 -1.30 9.64
C VAL A 37 8.56 0.15 9.56
N GLY A 38 8.68 0.83 10.70
CA GLY A 38 9.24 2.17 10.78
C GLY A 38 10.64 2.27 10.17
N MET A 39 11.53 1.33 10.50
CA MET A 39 12.89 1.30 9.96
C MET A 39 12.91 1.16 8.43
N VAL A 40 12.08 0.28 7.86
CA VAL A 40 11.98 0.12 6.39
C VAL A 40 11.53 1.42 5.71
N LEU A 41 10.58 2.13 6.33
CA LEU A 41 10.08 3.40 5.81
C LEU A 41 11.11 4.53 5.96
N ASP A 42 11.87 4.54 7.06
CA ASP A 42 12.96 5.50 7.29
C ASP A 42 14.10 5.31 6.29
N GLU A 43 14.48 4.05 5.98
CA GLU A 43 15.45 3.75 4.94
C GLU A 43 14.96 4.22 3.56
N ALA A 44 13.68 3.97 3.24
CA ALA A 44 13.09 4.46 2.00
C ALA A 44 13.05 6.01 1.96
N ALA A 45 12.80 6.66 3.10
CA ALA A 45 12.79 8.12 3.20
C ALA A 45 14.19 8.70 3.00
N ALA A 46 15.23 8.08 3.57
CA ALA A 46 16.63 8.47 3.36
C ALA A 46 17.05 8.41 1.88
N GLU A 47 16.44 7.52 1.10
CA GLU A 47 16.65 7.41 -0.35
C GLU A 47 15.69 8.26 -1.20
N HIS A 48 14.78 9.03 -0.58
CA HIS A 48 13.68 9.73 -1.27
C HIS A 48 12.76 8.80 -2.09
N ARG A 49 12.59 7.56 -1.61
CA ARG A 49 11.84 6.49 -2.27
C ARG A 49 10.54 6.10 -1.57
N THR A 50 10.12 6.74 -0.47
CA THR A 50 8.91 6.37 0.28
C THR A 50 7.68 6.25 -0.62
N THR A 51 7.43 7.21 -1.51
CA THR A 51 6.31 7.15 -2.47
C THR A 51 6.36 5.91 -3.39
N HIS A 52 7.56 5.45 -3.75
CA HIS A 52 7.76 4.26 -4.58
C HIS A 52 7.51 2.97 -3.82
N VAL A 53 7.85 2.93 -2.52
CA VAL A 53 7.51 1.80 -1.64
C VAL A 53 6.00 1.72 -1.45
N VAL A 54 5.32 2.85 -1.23
CA VAL A 54 3.85 2.88 -1.18
C VAL A 54 3.24 2.44 -2.52
N ALA A 55 3.75 2.92 -3.65
CA ALA A 55 3.30 2.47 -4.97
C ALA A 55 3.54 0.96 -5.17
N ALA A 56 4.66 0.42 -4.70
CA ALA A 56 4.93 -1.02 -4.73
C ALA A 56 3.96 -1.82 -3.85
N LEU A 57 3.60 -1.32 -2.67
CA LEU A 57 2.57 -1.93 -1.81
C LEU A 57 1.21 -1.98 -2.52
N LEU A 58 0.77 -0.87 -3.13
CA LEU A 58 -0.47 -0.80 -3.89
C LEU A 58 -0.46 -1.73 -5.10
N PHE A 59 0.68 -1.85 -5.79
CA PHE A 59 0.84 -2.80 -6.88
C PHE A 59 0.67 -4.25 -6.42
N LEU A 60 1.30 -4.63 -5.31
CA LEU A 60 1.17 -5.98 -4.72
C LEU A 60 -0.28 -6.25 -4.30
N LEU A 61 -0.92 -5.28 -3.66
CA LEU A 61 -2.33 -5.37 -3.27
C LEU A 61 -3.24 -5.55 -4.48
N ASN A 62 -3.12 -4.71 -5.51
CA ASN A 62 -3.93 -4.82 -6.73
C ASN A 62 -3.76 -6.19 -7.40
N ARG A 63 -2.53 -6.70 -7.46
CA ARG A 63 -2.28 -8.03 -8.04
C ARG A 63 -2.98 -9.14 -7.24
N GLU A 64 -2.96 -9.06 -5.92
CA GLU A 64 -3.68 -10.02 -5.07
C GLU A 64 -5.19 -9.87 -5.25
N LEU A 65 -5.73 -8.65 -5.32
CA LEU A 65 -7.15 -8.39 -5.57
C LEU A 65 -7.59 -8.94 -6.92
N ASP A 66 -6.80 -8.75 -7.98
CA ASP A 66 -7.06 -9.34 -9.30
C ASP A 66 -7.10 -10.87 -9.23
N GLN A 67 -6.19 -11.47 -8.45
CA GLN A 67 -6.16 -12.91 -8.24
C GLN A 67 -7.42 -13.38 -7.49
N GLN A 68 -7.82 -12.70 -6.42
CA GLN A 68 -9.05 -13.00 -5.68
C GLN A 68 -10.29 -12.83 -6.55
N ALA A 69 -10.35 -11.79 -7.39
CA ALA A 69 -11.47 -11.53 -8.30
C ALA A 69 -11.63 -12.65 -9.33
N ARG A 70 -10.54 -13.30 -9.77
CA ARG A 70 -10.60 -14.49 -10.64
C ARG A 70 -11.24 -15.70 -9.96
N PHE A 71 -11.13 -15.83 -8.64
CA PHE A 71 -11.70 -16.96 -7.89
C PHE A 71 -13.11 -16.69 -7.38
N HIS A 72 -13.37 -15.45 -6.93
CA HIS A 72 -14.60 -15.09 -6.20
C HIS A 72 -15.54 -14.19 -7.00
N GLY A 73 -15.09 -13.64 -8.13
CA GLY A 73 -15.81 -12.62 -8.89
C GLY A 73 -15.49 -11.21 -8.40
N GLU A 74 -15.43 -10.26 -9.33
CA GLU A 74 -15.07 -8.86 -9.07
C GLU A 74 -16.03 -8.18 -8.07
N ASP A 75 -17.34 -8.36 -8.24
CA ASP A 75 -18.36 -7.77 -7.37
C ASP A 75 -18.23 -8.20 -5.90
N ALA A 76 -17.84 -9.46 -5.66
CA ALA A 76 -17.65 -9.99 -4.31
C ALA A 76 -16.44 -9.35 -3.61
N VAL A 77 -15.33 -9.21 -4.34
CA VAL A 77 -14.11 -8.57 -3.83
C VAL A 77 -14.36 -7.08 -3.55
N VAL A 78 -14.99 -6.37 -4.49
CA VAL A 78 -15.36 -4.95 -4.31
C VAL A 78 -16.32 -4.77 -3.14
N GLY A 79 -17.31 -5.65 -2.99
CA GLY A 79 -18.23 -5.65 -1.86
C GLY A 79 -17.49 -5.79 -0.52
N ALA A 80 -16.59 -6.77 -0.41
CA ALA A 80 -15.80 -7.00 0.80
C ALA A 80 -14.91 -5.79 1.16
N LEU A 81 -14.23 -5.20 0.17
CA LEU A 81 -13.40 -4.01 0.38
C LEU A 81 -14.22 -2.83 0.90
N ARG A 82 -15.42 -2.59 0.35
CA ARG A 82 -16.32 -1.52 0.83
C ARG A 82 -16.75 -1.76 2.28
N THR A 83 -17.05 -3.00 2.65
CA THR A 83 -17.38 -3.35 4.03
C THR A 83 -16.20 -3.09 4.97
N MET A 84 -14.97 -3.44 4.57
CA MET A 84 -13.78 -3.14 5.37
C MET A 84 -13.55 -1.64 5.55
N ILE A 85 -13.69 -0.84 4.49
CA ILE A 85 -13.57 0.63 4.56
C ILE A 85 -14.60 1.20 5.54
N ALA A 86 -15.85 0.73 5.48
CA ALA A 86 -16.89 1.17 6.40
C ALA A 86 -16.58 0.78 7.86
N ALA A 87 -16.02 -0.40 8.10
CA ALA A 87 -15.62 -0.85 9.43
C ALA A 87 -14.47 0.00 10.01
N VAL A 88 -13.46 0.34 9.20
CA VAL A 88 -12.35 1.20 9.63
C VAL A 88 -12.84 2.61 9.95
N ALA A 89 -13.69 3.19 9.10
CA ALA A 89 -14.25 4.52 9.34
C ALA A 89 -15.06 4.56 10.66
N ALA A 90 -15.82 3.50 10.97
CA ALA A 90 -16.55 3.41 12.23
C ALA A 90 -15.63 3.34 13.46
N THR A 91 -14.46 2.72 13.35
CA THR A 91 -13.50 2.67 14.47
C THR A 91 -12.77 4.00 14.71
N GLU A 92 -12.69 4.88 13.70
CA GLU A 92 -12.09 6.21 13.83
C GLU A 92 -13.05 7.25 14.42
N GLU A 93 -14.37 7.01 14.39
CA GLU A 93 -15.38 7.89 15.01
C GLU A 93 -15.53 7.69 16.52
N ASP A 94 -15.04 6.57 17.06
CA ASP A 94 -15.14 6.18 18.46
C ASP A 94 -13.91 6.59 19.31
N ASP A 95 -12.83 7.11 18.69
CA ASP A 95 -11.58 7.60 19.32
C ASP A 95 -11.52 9.15 19.40
#